data_AF-A0A520DA22-F1
#
_entry.id   AF-A0A520DA22-F1
#
_cell.length_a   1.000
_cell.length_b   1.000
_cell.length_c   1.000
_cell.angle_alpha   90.00
_cell.angle_beta   90.00
_cell.angle_gamma   90.00
#
_symmetry.space_group_name_H-M   'P 1'
#
loop_
_entity.id
_entity.type
_entity.pdbx_description
1 polymer ?
#
loop_
_entity_poly.entity_id
_entity_poly.type
_entity_poly.pdbx_seq_one_letter_code
_entity_poly.pdbx_strand_id
1 'polypeptide(L)'
;RRRPSYRRPSAPAWIPGLFMLFRTEAFARIHGFDERFFMYGEDFDVCARLALSGWKIQVAEGLRARHEAQRASHSSRRHLWWHVSSLLRVWTSGAFWRYRQRHDHLGKTVR
;
A
#
# COMPACT_ATOMS: atom_id res chain seq x y z
N ARG A 1 3.14 -1.36 -17.87
CA ARG A 1 2.40 -0.89 -19.08
C ARG A 1 2.22 0.62 -18.96
N ARG A 2 2.95 1.46 -19.72
CA ARG A 2 2.76 2.92 -19.69
C ARG A 2 1.50 3.24 -20.51
N ARG A 3 0.47 3.80 -19.87
CA ARG A 3 -0.70 4.33 -20.59
C ARG A 3 -0.37 5.77 -21.03
N PRO A 4 -0.55 6.14 -22.31
CA PRO A 4 -0.14 7.44 -22.84
C PRO A 4 -0.73 8.64 -22.09
N SER A 5 -1.94 8.50 -21.55
CA SER A 5 -2.69 9.57 -20.87
C SER A 5 -2.72 9.46 -19.34
N TYR A 6 -1.93 8.56 -18.74
CA TYR A 6 -1.94 8.41 -17.28
C TYR A 6 -1.15 9.54 -16.61
N ARG A 7 -1.88 10.53 -16.09
CA ARG A 7 -1.32 11.53 -15.17
C ARG A 7 -1.15 10.88 -13.80
N ARG A 8 0.09 10.82 -13.33
CA ARG A 8 0.39 10.33 -11.98
C ARG A 8 -0.23 11.28 -10.95
N PRO A 9 -0.93 10.77 -9.93
CA PRO A 9 -1.44 11.61 -8.86
C PRO A 9 -0.26 12.18 -8.05
N SER A 10 -0.35 13.45 -7.66
CA SER A 10 0.65 14.11 -6.79
C SER A 10 0.73 13.46 -5.41
N ALA A 11 -0.40 12.88 -4.95
CA ALA A 11 -0.48 12.09 -3.74
C ALA A 11 -1.23 10.78 -4.05
N PRO A 12 -0.53 9.67 -4.35
CA PRO A 12 -1.18 8.38 -4.53
C PRO A 12 -1.80 7.88 -3.21
N ALA A 13 -2.87 7.12 -3.34
CA ALA A 13 -3.54 6.43 -2.23
C ALA A 13 -2.63 5.39 -1.54
N TRP A 14 -1.81 4.70 -2.33
CA TRP A 14 -0.82 3.74 -1.88
C TRP A 14 0.24 3.54 -2.96
N ILE A 15 1.39 3.01 -2.59
CA ILE A 15 2.47 2.64 -3.50
C ILE A 15 2.90 1.19 -3.21
N PRO A 16 3.34 0.44 -4.23
CA PRO A 16 3.81 -0.93 -4.01
C PRO A 16 5.11 -0.94 -3.19
N GLY A 17 5.27 -1.94 -2.32
CA GLY A 17 6.37 -2.13 -1.35
C GLY A 17 7.77 -2.37 -1.94
N LEU A 18 8.01 -2.00 -3.20
CA LEU A 18 9.26 -2.26 -3.91
C LEU A 18 10.45 -1.49 -3.30
N PHE A 19 10.23 -0.21 -3.02
CA PHE A 19 11.19 0.69 -2.40
C PHE A 19 10.42 1.84 -1.76
N MET A 20 10.45 1.92 -0.44
CA MET A 20 9.72 2.91 0.35
C MET A 20 10.69 3.61 1.31
N LEU A 21 10.49 4.92 1.47
CA LEU A 21 11.18 5.71 2.47
C LEU A 21 10.14 6.29 3.43
N PHE A 22 10.42 6.19 4.72
CA PHE A 22 9.53 6.67 5.76
C PHE A 22 10.25 7.70 6.60
N ARG A 23 9.51 8.74 7.02
CA ARG A 23 9.98 9.58 8.14
C ARG A 23 9.91 8.72 9.40
N THR A 24 10.98 8.73 10.19
CA THR A 24 11.10 7.88 11.40
C THR A 24 9.90 8.04 12.33
N GLU A 25 9.46 9.27 12.59
CA GLU A 25 8.28 9.54 13.43
C GLU A 25 6.98 9.02 12.83
N ALA A 26 6.84 9.03 11.50
CA ALA A 26 5.65 8.56 10.82
C ALA A 26 5.55 7.03 10.93
N PHE A 27 6.69 6.35 10.72
CA PHE A 27 6.79 4.89 10.85
C PHE A 27 6.61 4.43 12.29
N ALA A 28 7.23 5.11 13.26
CA ALA A 28 7.06 4.82 14.67
C ALA A 28 5.61 5.02 15.15
N ARG A 29 4.93 6.08 14.68
CA ARG A 29 3.52 6.36 15.04
C ARG A 29 2.56 5.27 14.62
N ILE A 30 2.84 4.56 13.52
CA ILE A 30 2.00 3.44 13.08
C ILE A 30 2.49 2.09 13.62
N HIS A 31 3.55 2.06 14.44
CA HIS A 31 4.19 0.84 14.93
C HIS A 31 4.79 -0.04 13.83
N GLY A 32 5.32 0.57 12.76
CA GLY A 32 6.01 -0.14 11.69
C GLY A 32 5.11 -1.01 10.81
N PHE A 33 5.65 -2.12 10.30
CA PHE A 33 4.87 -3.10 9.54
C PHE A 33 4.05 -3.97 10.49
N ASP A 34 2.90 -4.43 10.01
CA ASP A 34 2.12 -5.42 10.73
C ASP A 34 2.69 -6.81 10.43
N GLU A 35 3.27 -7.44 11.45
CA GLU A 35 3.97 -8.73 11.35
C GLU A 35 3.04 -9.89 10.94
N ARG A 36 1.73 -9.69 10.94
CA ARG A 36 0.76 -10.66 10.40
C ARG A 36 0.88 -10.80 8.88
N PHE A 37 1.51 -9.84 8.19
CA PHE A 37 1.78 -9.93 6.75
C PHE A 37 3.21 -10.45 6.53
N PHE A 38 3.31 -11.59 5.86
CA PHE A 38 4.60 -12.15 5.44
C PHE A 38 4.91 -11.79 3.99
N MET A 39 3.91 -11.84 3.10
CA MET A 39 4.03 -11.48 1.69
C MET A 39 2.67 -11.06 1.14
N TYR A 40 2.63 -9.98 0.37
CA TYR A 40 1.44 -9.33 -0.18
C TYR A 40 0.57 -8.61 0.87
N GLY A 41 0.07 -7.43 0.50
CA GLY A 41 -0.87 -6.65 1.30
C GLY A 41 -0.23 -5.82 2.42
N GLU A 42 1.03 -6.05 2.75
CA GLU A 42 1.81 -5.28 3.72
C GLU A 42 1.99 -3.82 3.27
N ASP A 43 2.16 -3.63 1.97
CA ASP A 43 2.35 -2.34 1.33
C ASP A 43 1.06 -1.50 1.33
N PHE A 44 -0.08 -2.13 1.09
CA PHE A 44 -1.38 -1.52 1.26
C PHE A 44 -1.65 -1.15 2.73
N ASP A 45 -1.43 -2.09 3.66
CA ASP A 45 -1.71 -1.87 5.09
C ASP A 45 -0.89 -0.72 5.68
N VAL A 46 0.43 -0.68 5.41
CA VAL A 46 1.28 0.41 5.89
C VAL A 46 0.85 1.76 5.30
N CYS A 47 0.49 1.81 4.02
CA CYS A 47 -0.02 3.02 3.36
C CYS A 47 -1.35 3.49 3.97
N ALA A 48 -2.28 2.55 4.22
CA ALA A 48 -3.57 2.86 4.83
C ALA A 48 -3.40 3.41 6.25
N ARG A 49 -2.53 2.82 7.06
CA ARG A 49 -2.24 3.30 8.43
C ARG A 49 -1.52 4.65 8.44
N LEU A 50 -0.62 4.92 7.49
CA LEU A 50 0.00 6.24 7.31
C LEU A 50 -1.05 7.30 6.94
N ALA A 51 -1.91 7.00 5.96
CA ALA A 51 -2.98 7.91 5.55
C ALA A 51 -3.91 8.22 6.74
N LEU A 52 -4.34 7.19 7.48
CA LEU A 52 -5.21 7.31 8.65
C LEU A 52 -4.58 8.12 9.79
N SER A 53 -3.25 8.10 9.93
CA SER A 53 -2.50 8.92 10.90
C SER A 53 -2.16 10.33 10.39
N GLY A 54 -2.68 10.71 9.22
CA GLY A 54 -2.59 12.07 8.66
C GLY A 54 -1.40 12.30 7.74
N TRP A 55 -0.58 11.28 7.48
CA TRP A 55 0.55 11.38 6.57
C TRP A 55 0.11 11.30 5.10
N LYS A 56 0.84 12.02 4.24
CA LYS A 56 0.66 11.95 2.78
C LYS A 56 1.72 11.04 2.18
N ILE A 57 1.31 10.25 1.20
CA ILE A 57 2.21 9.40 0.41
C ILE A 57 2.58 10.20 -0.84
N GLN A 58 3.86 10.19 -1.20
CA GLN A 58 4.39 10.88 -2.37
C GLN A 58 5.37 9.97 -3.11
N VAL A 59 5.50 10.17 -4.41
CA VAL A 59 6.49 9.49 -5.25
C VAL A 59 7.63 10.48 -5.51
N ALA A 60 8.85 10.12 -5.13
CA ALA A 60 10.02 10.94 -5.43
C ALA A 60 10.36 10.86 -6.92
N GLU A 61 9.87 11.83 -7.70
CA GLU A 61 9.94 11.78 -9.17
C GLU A 61 11.37 11.81 -9.74
N GLY A 62 12.30 12.41 -9.00
CA GLY A 62 13.72 12.46 -9.36
C GLY A 62 14.51 11.19 -9.03
N LEU A 63 13.95 10.26 -8.24
CA LEU A 63 14.64 9.06 -7.81
C LEU A 63 14.25 7.86 -8.67
N ARG A 64 15.25 7.04 -9.01
CA ARG A 64 15.06 5.80 -9.74
C ARG A 64 15.67 4.66 -8.94
N ALA A 65 14.83 3.71 -8.52
CA ALA A 65 15.27 2.44 -7.96
C ALA A 65 15.10 1.35 -9.04
N ARG A 66 16.14 0.55 -9.27
CA ARG A 66 16.06 -0.63 -10.13
C ARG A 66 15.59 -1.81 -9.27
N HIS A 67 14.47 -2.40 -9.65
CA HIS A 67 13.96 -3.62 -9.03
C HIS A 67 13.94 -4.74 -10.08
N GLU A 68 14.70 -5.80 -9.84
CA GLU A 68 14.71 -6.97 -10.70
C GLU A 68 13.50 -7.86 -10.36
N ALA A 69 12.38 -7.57 -11.01
CA ALA A 69 11.13 -8.27 -10.77
C ALA A 69 11.24 -9.74 -11.18
N GLN A 70 11.42 -10.63 -10.21
CA GLN A 70 11.33 -12.07 -10.45
C GLN A 70 9.86 -12.51 -10.45
N ARG A 71 9.37 -13.00 -11.59
CA ARG A 71 8.00 -13.52 -11.73
C ARG A 71 7.87 -14.98 -11.27
N ALA A 72 8.55 -15.35 -10.19
CA ALA A 72 8.45 -16.68 -9.59
C ALA A 72 7.05 -16.93 -8.97
N SER A 73 6.21 -15.90 -8.87
CA SER A 73 4.85 -15.95 -8.30
C SER A 73 3.82 -16.79 -9.08
N HIS A 74 4.07 -17.12 -10.34
CA HIS A 74 3.03 -17.72 -11.20
C HIS A 74 2.98 -19.26 -11.18
N SER A 75 3.93 -19.93 -10.50
CA SER A 75 4.15 -21.37 -10.65
C SER A 75 3.97 -22.19 -9.36
N SER A 76 3.48 -21.60 -8.26
CA SER A 76 3.36 -22.29 -6.97
C SER A 76 2.02 -22.06 -6.25
N ARG A 77 1.36 -23.17 -5.86
CA ARG A 77 0.15 -23.17 -5.01
C ARG A 77 0.39 -22.48 -3.65
N ARG A 78 1.63 -22.50 -3.15
CA ARG A 78 2.03 -21.83 -1.91
C ARG A 78 1.93 -20.31 -2.03
N HIS A 79 2.29 -19.74 -3.17
CA HIS A 79 2.22 -18.30 -3.39
C HIS A 79 0.77 -17.84 -3.53
N LEU A 80 -0.07 -18.63 -4.19
CA LEU A 80 -1.51 -18.40 -4.21
C LEU A 80 -2.11 -18.41 -2.80
N TRP A 81 -1.72 -19.36 -1.95
CA TRP A 81 -2.16 -19.39 -0.56
C TRP A 81 -1.72 -18.16 0.24
N TRP A 82 -0.47 -17.70 0.06
CA TRP A 82 -0.02 -16.44 0.65
C TRP A 82 -0.82 -15.23 0.15
N HIS A 83 -1.12 -15.13 -1.14
CA HIS A 83 -2.00 -14.09 -1.69
C HIS A 83 -3.38 -14.09 -1.02
N VAL A 84 -4.05 -15.24 -0.98
CA VAL A 84 -5.41 -15.34 -0.45
C VAL A 84 -5.44 -15.06 1.06
N SER A 85 -4.50 -15.64 1.82
CA SER A 85 -4.43 -15.41 3.27
C SER A 85 -4.13 -13.94 3.60
N SER A 86 -3.22 -13.29 2.86
CA SER A 86 -2.93 -11.86 3.04
C SER A 86 -4.12 -10.97 2.64
N LEU A 87 -4.83 -11.27 1.55
CA LEU A 87 -6.05 -10.54 1.17
C LEU A 87 -7.14 -10.63 2.25
N LEU A 88 -7.36 -11.82 2.80
CA LEU A 88 -8.30 -12.02 3.91
C LEU A 88 -7.88 -11.22 5.15
N ARG A 89 -6.57 -11.14 5.45
CA ARG A 89 -6.05 -10.30 6.55
C ARG A 89 -6.30 -8.82 6.29
N VAL A 90 -6.05 -8.33 5.06
CA VAL A 90 -6.37 -6.94 4.71
C VAL A 90 -7.86 -6.66 4.90
N TRP A 91 -8.75 -7.50 4.36
CA TRP A 91 -10.20 -7.28 4.46
C TRP A 91 -10.77 -7.43 5.86
N THR A 92 -10.12 -8.18 6.75
CA THR A 92 -10.50 -8.27 8.16
C THR A 92 -9.80 -7.21 9.03
N SER A 93 -8.81 -6.49 8.49
CA SER A 93 -8.09 -5.45 9.23
C SER A 93 -8.96 -4.21 9.50
N GLY A 94 -8.86 -3.67 10.72
CA GLY A 94 -9.50 -2.41 11.06
C GLY A 94 -8.95 -1.23 10.22
N ALA A 95 -7.68 -1.29 9.79
CA ALA A 95 -7.07 -0.29 8.94
C ALA A 95 -7.81 -0.18 7.59
N PHE A 96 -8.12 -1.31 6.94
CA PHE A 96 -8.87 -1.33 5.70
C PHE A 96 -10.26 -0.69 5.85
N TRP A 97 -11.03 -1.09 6.87
CA TRP A 97 -12.38 -0.57 7.07
C TRP A 97 -12.40 0.93 7.41
N ARG A 98 -11.47 1.39 8.26
CA ARG A 98 -11.33 2.81 8.58
C ARG A 98 -10.89 3.62 7.36
N TYR A 99 -9.96 3.08 6.58
CA TYR A 99 -9.50 3.71 5.34
C TYR A 99 -10.65 3.83 4.33
N ARG A 100 -11.44 2.77 4.15
CA ARG A 100 -12.61 2.76 3.26
C ARG A 100 -13.64 3.80 3.67
N GLN A 101 -14.01 3.84 4.95
CA GLN A 101 -14.97 4.83 5.47
C GLN A 101 -14.51 6.28 5.23
N ARG A 102 -13.21 6.56 5.44
CA ARG A 102 -12.63 7.89 5.17
C ARG A 102 -12.74 8.28 3.69
N HIS A 103 -12.45 7.35 2.78
CA HIS A 103 -12.51 7.61 1.34
C HIS A 103 -13.94 7.68 0.80
N ASP A 104 -14.86 6.90 1.37
CA ASP A 104 -16.29 6.99 1.06
C ASP A 104 -16.87 8.35 1.50
N HIS A 105 -16.41 8.91 2.63
CA HIS A 105 -16.78 10.26 3.05
C HIS A 105 -16.18 11.34 2.15
N LEU A 106 -14.89 11.27 1.81
CA LEU A 106 -14.26 12.23 0.88
C LEU A 106 -14.90 12.19 -0.51
N GLY A 107 -15.34 11.02 -0.98
CA GLY A 107 -16.06 10.88 -2.26
C GLY A 107 -17.47 11.49 -2.26
N LYS A 108 -18.08 11.68 -1.08
CA LYS A 108 -19.38 12.36 -0.93
C LYS A 108 -19.24 13.88 -0.74
N THR A 109 -18.15 14.35 -0.16
CA THR A 109 -17.89 15.80 0.05
C THR A 109 -17.40 16.52 -1.22
N VAL A 110 -16.95 15.79 -2.24
CA VAL A 110 -16.45 16.33 -3.52
C VAL A 110 -17.51 16.20 -4.65
N ARG A 111 -18.78 15.96 -4.31
CA ARG A 111 -19.91 16.06 -5.25
C ARG A 111 -20.75 17.28 -4.96
#